data_AF-A0A1V9ZCA1-F1
#
_entry.id   AF-A0A1V9ZCA1-F1
#
_cell.length_a   1.000
_cell.length_b   1.000
_cell.length_c   1.000
_cell.angle_alpha   90.00
_cell.angle_beta   90.00
_cell.angle_gamma   90.00
#
_symmetry.space_group_name_H-M   'P 1'
#
loop_
_entity.id
_entity.type
_entity.pdbx_description
1 polymer ?
#
loop_
_entity_poly.entity_id
_entity_poly.type
_entity_poly.pdbx_seq_one_letter_code
_entity_poly.pdbx_strand_id
1 'polypeptide(L)'
;MSAQEIGNAFVNHYYTTYDSNRAALAPLYSNNSTLSFDKETFQGQQQILEKLSKLPQTQHRCDTVVIQPSVSDNAILICVTGKLVIDNGNPLQFAQTFQLKKPMNGESIEKPRLTLMERQDNETGNGPMLAQLRISELDKLVARVKQKQALCLDLIAKYNDELAHIEKESRKIHERYDPLCKRLDERLTEQEANQKQFNEISKAFSEVLNTTKARLRNSQTEGLRTLRREATAELTATRGFSSDIASTFRQKIKK
;
A
#
# COMPACT_ATOMS: atom_id res chain seq x y z
N MET A 1 36.24 -21.51 16.98
CA MET A 1 35.49 -20.29 17.25
C MET A 1 34.13 -20.41 16.61
N SER A 2 33.06 -20.09 17.33
CA SER A 2 31.70 -20.07 16.79
C SER A 2 31.52 -18.91 15.79
N ALA A 3 30.50 -18.98 14.93
CA ALA A 3 30.20 -17.89 14.00
C ALA A 3 29.93 -16.56 14.73
N GLN A 4 29.30 -16.62 15.91
CA GLN A 4 29.04 -15.47 16.77
C GLN A 4 30.33 -14.84 17.30
N GLU A 5 31.29 -15.65 17.77
CA GLU A 5 32.59 -15.16 18.24
C GLU A 5 33.37 -14.46 17.12
N ILE A 6 33.41 -15.08 15.94
CA ILE A 6 34.10 -14.53 14.77
C ILE A 6 33.44 -13.21 14.33
N GLY A 7 32.11 -13.20 14.25
CA GLY A 7 31.37 -12.01 13.82
C GLY A 7 31.53 -10.84 14.79
N ASN A 8 31.45 -11.08 16.09
CA ASN A 8 31.66 -10.04 17.11
C ASN A 8 33.09 -9.49 17.08
N ALA A 9 34.09 -10.37 16.97
CA ALA A 9 35.49 -9.96 16.85
C ALA A 9 35.72 -9.13 15.58
N PHE A 10 35.14 -9.54 14.45
CA PHE A 10 35.22 -8.81 13.19
C PHE A 10 34.57 -7.42 13.29
N VAL A 11 33.34 -7.32 13.81
CA VAL A 11 32.63 -6.04 13.93
C VAL A 11 33.42 -5.05 14.79
N ASN A 12 33.90 -5.51 15.95
CA ASN A 12 34.69 -4.66 16.86
C ASN A 12 35.98 -4.18 16.19
N HIS A 13 36.70 -5.08 15.50
CA HIS A 13 37.91 -4.72 14.78
C HIS A 13 37.62 -3.75 13.63
N TYR A 14 36.62 -4.06 12.81
CA TYR A 14 36.27 -3.26 11.63
C TYR A 14 35.94 -1.82 11.99
N TYR A 15 35.00 -1.56 12.89
CA TYR A 15 34.61 -0.19 13.22
C TYR A 15 35.70 0.57 13.99
N THR A 16 36.43 -0.11 14.88
CA THR A 16 37.58 0.51 15.58
C THR A 16 38.64 0.95 14.59
N THR A 17 38.98 0.10 13.61
CA THR A 17 39.95 0.42 12.56
C THR A 17 39.39 1.44 11.57
N TYR A 18 38.10 1.41 11.27
CA TYR A 18 37.45 2.38 10.39
C TYR A 18 37.51 3.81 10.94
N ASP A 19 37.31 3.98 12.24
CA ASP A 19 37.27 5.30 12.88
C ASP A 19 38.67 5.85 13.19
N SER A 20 39.67 4.98 13.32
CA SER A 20 41.05 5.36 13.63
C SER A 20 41.97 5.41 12.40
N ASN A 21 42.00 4.36 11.56
CA ASN A 21 42.87 4.24 10.40
C ASN A 21 42.25 3.36 9.31
N ARG A 22 41.48 3.98 8.40
CA ARG A 22 40.79 3.27 7.30
C ARG A 22 41.73 2.53 6.35
N ALA A 23 42.98 2.97 6.19
CA ALA A 23 43.93 2.28 5.33
C ALA A 23 44.25 0.87 5.86
N ALA A 24 44.19 0.67 7.18
CA ALA A 24 44.42 -0.64 7.80
C ALA A 24 43.26 -1.63 7.60
N LEU A 25 42.14 -1.23 6.97
CA LEU A 25 41.08 -2.15 6.56
C LEU A 25 41.43 -2.97 5.31
N ALA A 26 42.53 -2.65 4.61
CA ALA A 26 42.93 -3.33 3.38
C ALA A 26 42.90 -4.87 3.49
N PRO A 27 43.48 -5.50 4.53
CA PRO A 27 43.54 -6.96 4.62
C PRO A 27 42.18 -7.65 4.77
N LEU A 28 41.12 -6.90 5.13
CA LEU A 28 39.76 -7.43 5.26
C LEU A 28 39.05 -7.58 3.91
N TYR A 29 39.60 -6.97 2.86
CA TYR A 29 39.06 -7.02 1.51
C TYR A 29 40.00 -7.79 0.57
N SER A 30 39.40 -8.46 -0.42
CA SER A 30 40.09 -9.20 -1.48
C SER A 30 39.79 -8.58 -2.85
N ASN A 31 40.45 -9.06 -3.90
CA ASN A 31 40.16 -8.65 -5.29
C ASN A 31 38.72 -9.00 -5.72
N ASN A 32 38.09 -9.98 -5.07
CA ASN A 32 36.71 -10.39 -5.35
C ASN A 32 35.69 -9.75 -4.40
N SER A 33 36.14 -8.87 -3.50
CA SER A 33 35.23 -8.16 -2.59
C SER A 33 34.45 -7.09 -3.35
N THR A 34 33.21 -6.87 -2.92
CA THR A 34 32.33 -5.84 -3.47
C THR A 34 31.78 -5.01 -2.33
N LEU A 35 31.85 -3.68 -2.46
CA LEU A 35 31.20 -2.73 -1.57
C LEU A 35 30.11 -2.01 -2.35
N SER A 36 28.87 -2.08 -1.87
CA SER A 36 27.80 -1.19 -2.31
C SER A 36 27.64 -0.10 -1.26
N PHE A 37 27.81 1.14 -1.67
CA PHE A 37 27.68 2.32 -0.80
C PHE A 37 26.72 3.30 -1.48
N ASP A 38 25.59 3.57 -0.83
CA ASP A 38 24.44 4.27 -1.41
C ASP A 38 23.97 3.65 -2.74
N LYS A 39 24.22 4.33 -3.87
CA LYS A 39 23.81 3.93 -5.22
C LYS A 39 24.96 3.39 -6.07
N GLU A 40 26.18 3.39 -5.53
CA GLU A 40 27.40 3.04 -6.24
C GLU A 40 27.93 1.68 -5.76
N THR A 41 28.56 0.95 -6.68
CA THR A 41 29.20 -0.35 -6.37
C THR A 41 30.67 -0.29 -6.77
N PHE A 42 31.53 -0.72 -5.84
CA PHE A 42 32.98 -0.72 -5.97
C PHE A 42 33.47 -2.16 -5.88
N GLN A 43 34.28 -2.59 -6.85
CA GLN A 43 34.77 -3.96 -6.92
C GLN A 43 36.29 -3.99 -6.70
N GLY A 44 36.71 -4.92 -5.85
CA GLY A 44 38.11 -5.14 -5.51
C GLY A 44 38.63 -4.20 -4.41
N GLN A 45 39.64 -4.69 -3.70
CA GLN A 45 40.24 -4.02 -2.54
C GLN A 45 40.64 -2.56 -2.81
N GLN A 46 41.27 -2.27 -3.95
CA GLN A 46 41.76 -0.93 -4.27
C GLN A 46 40.64 0.11 -4.39
N GLN A 47 39.59 -0.19 -5.17
CA GLN A 47 38.45 0.73 -5.35
C GLN A 47 37.68 0.95 -4.05
N ILE A 48 37.53 -0.10 -3.25
CA ILE A 48 36.89 -0.04 -1.93
C ILE A 48 37.65 0.92 -1.02
N LEU A 49 38.96 0.75 -0.88
CA LEU A 49 39.79 1.61 -0.02
C LEU A 49 39.81 3.06 -0.50
N GLU A 50 39.86 3.28 -1.82
CA GLU A 50 39.79 4.63 -2.39
C GLU A 50 38.45 5.31 -2.07
N LYS A 51 37.33 4.58 -2.09
CA LYS A 51 36.04 5.13 -1.66
C LYS A 51 36.05 5.44 -0.16
N LEU A 52 36.54 4.52 0.66
CA LEU A 52 36.57 4.69 2.12
C LEU A 52 37.47 5.86 2.58
N SER A 53 38.56 6.12 1.86
CA SER A 53 39.48 7.23 2.18
C SER A 53 38.89 8.61 1.87
N LYS A 54 37.95 8.70 0.93
CA LYS A 54 37.27 9.96 0.54
C LYS A 54 36.14 10.36 1.48
N LEU A 55 35.72 9.48 2.39
CA LEU A 55 34.64 9.76 3.34
C LEU A 55 35.14 10.64 4.51
N PRO A 56 34.30 11.51 5.10
CA PRO A 56 34.68 12.33 6.26
C PRO A 56 34.96 11.45 7.49
N GLN A 57 35.62 11.98 8.52
CA GLN A 57 35.92 11.19 9.71
C GLN A 57 34.64 10.87 10.50
N THR A 58 34.56 9.63 10.99
CA THR A 58 33.37 9.09 11.65
C THR A 58 33.70 8.50 13.00
N GLN A 59 32.71 8.45 13.88
CA GLN A 59 32.70 7.61 15.07
C GLN A 59 31.45 6.74 15.06
N HIS A 60 31.61 5.42 15.02
CA HIS A 60 30.53 4.45 14.99
C HIS A 60 30.21 3.91 16.38
N ARG A 61 28.92 3.77 16.65
CA ARG A 61 28.37 3.05 17.80
C ARG A 61 27.40 1.99 17.29
N CYS A 62 27.79 0.74 17.42
CA CYS A 62 26.94 -0.40 17.07
C CYS A 62 25.91 -0.61 18.18
N ASP A 63 24.62 -0.58 17.86
CA ASP A 63 23.53 -0.83 18.83
C ASP A 63 23.06 -2.29 18.74
N THR A 64 22.89 -2.82 17.51
CA THR A 64 22.40 -4.18 17.27
C THR A 64 23.25 -4.89 16.22
N VAL A 65 23.73 -6.09 16.58
CA VAL A 65 24.54 -6.97 15.71
C VAL A 65 23.85 -8.33 15.62
N VAL A 66 23.47 -8.72 14.40
CA VAL A 66 22.84 -10.01 14.11
C VAL A 66 23.83 -10.82 13.27
N ILE A 67 24.17 -12.02 13.75
CA ILE A 67 25.14 -12.90 13.11
C ILE A 67 24.46 -14.21 12.75
N GLN A 68 24.52 -14.59 11.48
CA GLN A 68 23.95 -15.83 10.95
C GLN A 68 25.01 -16.61 10.16
N PRO A 69 25.16 -17.92 10.41
CA PRO A 69 25.86 -18.80 9.47
C PRO A 69 25.19 -18.75 8.10
N SER A 70 25.96 -18.63 7.03
CA SER A 70 25.45 -18.68 5.66
C SER A 70 25.07 -20.11 5.26
N VAL A 71 24.27 -20.25 4.21
CA VAL A 71 23.97 -21.53 3.56
C VAL A 71 25.24 -22.15 2.92
N SER A 72 26.25 -21.32 2.64
CA SER A 72 27.57 -21.79 2.22
C SER A 72 28.45 -22.08 3.43
N ASP A 73 29.01 -23.30 3.49
CA ASP A 73 29.77 -23.85 4.64
C ASP A 73 30.96 -22.99 5.12
N ASN A 74 31.37 -21.98 4.35
CA ASN A 74 32.54 -21.13 4.63
C ASN A 74 32.20 -19.63 4.69
N ALA A 75 30.94 -19.26 4.91
CA ALA A 75 30.56 -17.86 5.02
C ALA A 75 29.66 -17.55 6.24
N ILE A 76 29.78 -16.31 6.72
CA ILE A 76 28.98 -15.75 7.81
C ILE A 76 28.35 -14.46 7.32
N LEU A 77 27.05 -14.30 7.54
CA LEU A 77 26.32 -13.07 7.30
C LEU A 77 26.20 -12.29 8.60
N ILE A 78 26.56 -11.01 8.56
CA ILE A 78 26.51 -10.10 9.71
C ILE A 78 25.71 -8.88 9.29
N CYS A 79 24.68 -8.54 10.06
CA CYS A 79 23.94 -7.30 9.90
C CYS A 79 24.14 -6.43 11.14
N VAL A 80 24.58 -5.20 10.93
CA VAL A 80 24.87 -4.22 11.97
C VAL A 80 23.97 -3.02 11.78
N THR A 81 23.36 -2.58 12.86
CA THR A 81 22.59 -1.33 12.93
C THR A 81 23.06 -0.53 14.13
N GLY A 82 23.12 0.79 13.98
CA GLY A 82 23.65 1.65 15.03
C GLY A 82 23.59 3.12 14.67
N LYS A 83 24.43 3.90 15.34
CA LYS A 83 24.57 5.34 15.11
C LYS A 83 26.00 5.70 14.75
N LEU A 84 26.17 6.66 13.85
CA LEU A 84 27.47 7.24 13.54
C LEU A 84 27.43 8.75 13.68
N VAL A 85 28.54 9.34 14.06
CA VAL A 85 28.74 10.79 14.14
C VAL A 85 29.82 11.19 13.14
N ILE A 86 29.56 12.22 12.34
CA ILE A 86 30.51 12.80 11.38
C ILE A 86 30.97 14.14 11.94
N ASP A 87 32.28 14.35 12.06
CA ASP A 87 32.90 15.64 12.40
C ASP A 87 32.24 16.40 13.59
N ASN A 88 31.78 15.68 14.61
CA ASN A 88 31.05 16.16 15.80
C ASN A 88 29.60 16.66 15.58
N GLY A 89 28.95 16.26 14.49
CA GLY A 89 27.55 16.52 14.23
C GLY A 89 26.57 15.68 15.05
N ASN A 90 25.29 15.77 14.70
CA ASN A 90 24.24 14.96 15.32
C ASN A 90 24.41 13.46 14.95
N PRO A 91 24.16 12.53 15.90
CA PRO A 91 24.19 11.10 15.59
C PRO A 91 23.18 10.71 14.51
N LEU A 92 23.66 10.09 13.43
CA LEU A 92 22.86 9.56 12.33
C LEU A 92 22.70 8.05 12.48
N GLN A 93 21.55 7.51 12.09
CA GLN A 93 21.37 6.05 12.05
C GLN A 93 22.07 5.47 10.83
N PHE A 94 22.67 4.30 10.98
CA PHE A 94 23.25 3.54 9.88
C PHE A 94 22.89 2.06 9.98
N ALA A 95 22.89 1.40 8.83
CA ALA A 95 22.76 -0.04 8.69
C ALA A 95 23.83 -0.53 7.71
N GLN A 96 24.52 -1.62 8.07
CA GLN A 96 25.57 -2.19 7.24
C GLN A 96 25.53 -3.72 7.33
N THR A 97 25.71 -4.37 6.19
CA THR A 97 25.72 -5.83 6.09
C THR A 97 27.08 -6.30 5.57
N PHE A 98 27.64 -7.31 6.21
CA PHE A 98 28.89 -7.96 5.82
C PHE A 98 28.66 -9.42 5.54
N GLN A 99 29.33 -9.93 4.51
CA GLN A 99 29.47 -11.36 4.28
C GLN A 99 30.94 -11.73 4.42
N LEU A 100 31.28 -12.39 5.53
CA LEU A 100 32.63 -12.90 5.74
C LEU A 100 32.78 -14.23 5.03
N LYS A 101 33.86 -14.41 4.31
CA LYS A 101 34.23 -15.69 3.69
C LYS A 101 35.64 -16.06 4.14
N LYS A 102 35.83 -17.30 4.59
CA LYS A 102 37.16 -17.78 4.98
C LYS A 102 38.10 -17.74 3.77
N PRO A 103 39.30 -17.13 3.86
CA PRO A 103 40.27 -17.18 2.78
C PRO A 103 40.75 -18.63 2.57
N MET A 104 40.79 -19.06 1.32
CA MET A 104 41.30 -20.39 0.92
C MET A 104 42.82 -20.38 1.01
N ASN A 105 43.37 -20.63 2.19
CA ASN A 105 44.82 -20.73 2.39
C ASN A 105 45.32 -22.13 1.99
N GLY A 106 45.97 -22.23 0.83
CA GLY A 106 46.89 -23.33 0.46
C GLY A 106 46.26 -24.60 -0.12
N GLU A 107 46.55 -24.87 -1.40
CA GLU A 107 46.54 -26.19 -2.06
C GLU A 107 45.43 -27.18 -1.67
N SER A 108 44.20 -26.75 -1.87
CA SER A 108 43.37 -27.57 -2.72
C SER A 108 42.95 -26.63 -3.84
N ILE A 109 43.42 -26.93 -5.06
CA ILE A 109 42.54 -26.73 -6.20
C ILE A 109 41.24 -27.36 -5.71
N GLU A 110 40.25 -26.57 -5.30
CA GLU A 110 38.88 -27.05 -5.36
C GLU A 110 38.80 -27.44 -6.82
N LYS A 111 39.02 -28.74 -7.10
CA LYS A 111 38.68 -29.32 -8.39
C LYS A 111 37.29 -28.74 -8.59
N PRO A 112 37.08 -27.91 -9.64
CA PRO A 112 35.75 -27.37 -9.91
C PRO A 112 34.83 -28.58 -9.77
N ARG A 113 33.74 -28.50 -9.00
CA ARG A 113 32.94 -29.69 -8.68
C ARG A 113 32.67 -30.42 -9.99
N LEU A 114 33.47 -31.44 -10.27
CA LEU A 114 33.45 -32.13 -11.54
C LEU A 114 32.10 -32.81 -11.52
N THR A 115 31.32 -32.55 -12.55
CA THR A 115 30.12 -33.32 -12.79
C THR A 115 30.51 -34.79 -12.80
N LEU A 116 29.58 -35.66 -12.44
CA LEU A 116 29.85 -37.09 -12.36
C LEU A 116 30.43 -37.62 -13.68
N MET A 117 30.05 -37.01 -14.80
CA MET A 117 30.56 -37.25 -16.15
C MET A 117 32.07 -36.95 -16.27
N GLU A 118 32.53 -35.80 -15.76
CA GLU A 118 33.94 -35.40 -15.85
C GLU A 118 34.85 -36.19 -14.88
N ARG A 119 34.29 -36.83 -13.85
CA ARG A 119 35.03 -37.84 -13.05
C ARG A 119 35.12 -39.19 -13.78
N GLN A 120 34.11 -39.55 -14.57
CA GLN A 120 34.05 -40.81 -15.32
C GLN A 120 35.09 -40.89 -16.44
N ASP A 121 35.45 -39.77 -17.05
CA ASP A 121 36.48 -39.72 -18.10
C ASP A 121 37.92 -39.91 -17.55
N ASN A 122 38.12 -39.73 -16.24
CA ASN A 122 39.43 -39.69 -15.60
C ASN A 122 39.79 -40.93 -14.77
N GLU A 123 38.85 -41.85 -14.50
CA GLU A 123 39.08 -43.04 -13.66
C GLU A 123 39.27 -44.32 -14.51
N THR A 124 40.52 -44.72 -14.74
CA THR A 124 40.88 -45.99 -15.40
C THR A 124 41.18 -47.08 -14.36
N GLY A 125 40.22 -47.97 -14.11
CA GLY A 125 40.45 -49.17 -13.28
C GLY A 125 39.19 -49.92 -12.81
N ASN A 126 39.22 -51.25 -12.94
CA ASN A 126 38.29 -52.27 -12.41
C ASN A 126 36.77 -51.97 -12.54
N GLY A 127 36.20 -52.30 -13.72
CA GLY A 127 34.81 -52.05 -14.10
C GLY A 127 33.70 -52.49 -13.12
N PRO A 128 33.82 -53.61 -12.38
CA PRO A 128 32.79 -54.03 -11.41
C PRO A 128 32.65 -53.06 -10.23
N MET A 129 33.77 -52.57 -9.69
CA MET A 129 33.77 -51.63 -8.56
C MET A 129 33.13 -50.29 -8.97
N LEU A 130 33.45 -49.82 -10.17
CA LEU A 130 32.88 -48.59 -10.73
C LEU A 130 31.35 -48.70 -10.91
N ALA A 131 30.86 -49.87 -11.36
CA ALA A 131 29.42 -50.12 -11.48
C ALA A 131 28.70 -50.07 -10.13
N GLN A 132 29.31 -50.64 -9.08
CA GLN A 132 28.74 -50.65 -7.73
C GLN A 132 28.68 -49.25 -7.11
N LEU A 133 29.73 -48.43 -7.33
CA LEU A 133 29.73 -47.03 -6.94
C LEU A 133 28.63 -46.24 -7.66
N ARG A 134 28.48 -46.42 -8.99
CA ARG A 134 27.42 -45.79 -9.80
C ARG A 134 26.02 -46.10 -9.26
N ILE A 135 25.74 -47.37 -8.94
CA ILE A 135 24.46 -47.78 -8.37
C ILE A 135 24.22 -47.06 -7.04
N SER A 136 25.23 -47.05 -6.15
CA SER A 136 25.11 -46.39 -4.84
C SER A 136 24.87 -44.87 -4.93
N GLU A 137 25.44 -44.21 -5.94
CA GLU A 137 25.25 -42.78 -6.16
C GLU A 137 23.91 -42.44 -6.79
N LEU A 138 23.45 -43.28 -7.73
CA LEU A 138 22.09 -43.17 -8.28
C LEU A 138 21.05 -43.35 -7.18
N ASP A 139 21.21 -44.31 -6.27
CA ASP A 139 20.32 -44.50 -5.12
C ASP A 139 20.29 -43.26 -4.23
N LYS A 140 21.44 -42.64 -3.94
CA LYS A 140 21.53 -41.38 -3.18
C LYS A 140 20.88 -40.21 -3.91
N LEU A 141 20.97 -40.15 -5.25
CA LEU A 141 20.32 -39.12 -6.05
C LEU A 141 18.80 -39.32 -6.03
N VAL A 142 18.33 -40.53 -6.26
CA VAL A 142 16.90 -40.88 -6.21
C VAL A 142 16.33 -40.57 -4.83
N ALA A 143 17.03 -40.91 -3.74
CA ALA A 143 16.62 -40.57 -2.39
C ALA A 143 16.48 -39.05 -2.18
N ARG A 144 17.47 -38.25 -2.63
CA ARG A 144 17.41 -36.78 -2.55
C ARG A 144 16.27 -36.19 -3.38
N VAL A 145 16.02 -36.72 -4.57
CA VAL A 145 14.92 -36.26 -5.44
C VAL A 145 13.58 -36.58 -4.80
N LYS A 146 13.39 -37.79 -4.27
CA LYS A 146 12.17 -38.19 -3.54
C LYS A 146 11.95 -37.31 -2.30
N GLN A 147 13.00 -37.02 -1.54
CA GLN A 147 12.91 -36.13 -0.38
C GLN A 147 12.48 -34.70 -0.79
N LYS A 148 13.07 -34.15 -1.84
CA LYS A 148 12.65 -32.82 -2.37
C LYS A 148 11.22 -32.84 -2.87
N GLN A 149 10.81 -33.90 -3.57
CA GLN A 149 9.44 -34.05 -4.05
C GLN A 149 8.44 -34.09 -2.89
N ALA A 150 8.75 -34.83 -1.82
CA ALA A 150 7.92 -34.88 -0.61
C ALA A 150 7.78 -33.50 0.04
N LEU A 151 8.89 -32.76 0.20
CA LEU A 151 8.86 -31.40 0.74
C LEU A 151 8.01 -30.44 -0.11
N CYS A 152 8.11 -30.55 -1.45
CA CYS A 152 7.28 -29.74 -2.34
C CYS A 152 5.79 -30.09 -2.20
N LEU A 153 5.45 -31.37 -2.08
CA LEU A 153 4.06 -31.82 -1.89
C LEU A 153 3.49 -31.32 -0.55
N ASP A 154 4.27 -31.40 0.52
CA ASP A 154 3.87 -30.88 1.84
C ASP A 154 3.65 -29.37 1.80
N LEU A 155 4.51 -28.63 1.10
CA LEU A 155 4.34 -27.18 0.91
C LEU A 155 3.07 -26.87 0.11
N ILE A 156 2.81 -27.61 -0.97
CA ILE A 156 1.58 -27.45 -1.77
C ILE A 156 0.35 -27.73 -0.90
N ALA A 157 0.38 -28.77 -0.06
CA ALA A 157 -0.73 -29.09 0.84
C ALA A 157 -0.99 -27.94 1.83
N LYS A 158 0.06 -27.38 2.45
CA LYS A 158 -0.06 -26.22 3.34
C LYS A 158 -0.67 -25.00 2.64
N TYR A 159 -0.20 -24.67 1.44
CA TYR A 159 -0.75 -23.55 0.70
C TYR A 159 -2.21 -23.78 0.30
N ASN A 160 -2.59 -25.01 -0.03
CA ASN A 160 -3.99 -25.32 -0.32
C ASN A 160 -4.88 -25.14 0.91
N ASP A 161 -4.40 -25.52 2.11
CA ASP A 161 -5.14 -25.29 3.35
C ASP A 161 -5.27 -23.80 3.67
N GLU A 162 -4.21 -23.00 3.46
CA GLU A 162 -4.24 -21.55 3.60
C GLU A 162 -5.22 -20.89 2.61
N LEU A 163 -5.21 -21.30 1.35
CA LEU A 163 -6.15 -20.83 0.34
C LEU A 163 -7.59 -21.15 0.72
N ALA A 164 -7.87 -22.38 1.18
CA ALA A 164 -9.19 -22.77 1.65
C ALA A 164 -9.65 -21.95 2.86
N HIS A 165 -8.73 -21.57 3.74
CA HIS A 165 -9.02 -20.66 4.85
C HIS A 165 -9.42 -19.27 4.36
N ILE A 166 -8.64 -18.70 3.45
CA ILE A 166 -8.90 -17.38 2.87
C ILE A 166 -10.26 -17.37 2.14
N GLU A 167 -10.58 -18.41 1.38
CA GLU A 167 -11.89 -18.54 0.72
C GLU A 167 -13.04 -18.56 1.72
N LYS A 168 -12.89 -19.24 2.85
CA LYS A 168 -13.90 -19.30 3.91
C LYS A 168 -14.09 -17.93 4.58
N GLU A 169 -13.01 -17.20 4.82
CA GLU A 169 -13.09 -15.84 5.36
C GLU A 169 -13.76 -14.87 4.37
N SER A 170 -13.36 -14.93 3.10
CA SER A 170 -13.98 -14.16 2.02
C SER A 170 -15.49 -14.42 1.97
N ARG A 171 -15.92 -15.69 2.05
CA ARG A 171 -17.34 -16.05 2.07
C ARG A 171 -18.08 -15.40 3.24
N LYS A 172 -17.53 -15.46 4.46
CA LYS A 172 -18.13 -14.83 5.65
C LYS A 172 -18.25 -13.31 5.52
N ILE A 173 -17.29 -12.66 4.85
CA ILE A 173 -17.35 -11.23 4.59
C ILE A 173 -18.51 -10.94 3.63
N HIS A 174 -18.62 -11.68 2.53
CA HIS A 174 -19.70 -11.52 1.56
C HIS A 174 -21.08 -11.78 2.16
N GLU A 175 -21.22 -12.80 3.02
CA GLU A 175 -22.46 -13.08 3.77
C GLU A 175 -22.96 -11.86 4.58
N ARG A 176 -22.04 -11.00 5.04
CA ARG A 176 -22.39 -9.76 5.77
C ARG A 176 -22.49 -8.54 4.86
N TYR A 177 -21.69 -8.48 3.80
CA TYR A 177 -21.61 -7.35 2.88
C TYR A 177 -22.83 -7.29 1.95
N ASP A 178 -23.23 -8.41 1.35
CA ASP A 178 -24.35 -8.50 0.41
C ASP A 178 -25.68 -7.98 0.98
N PRO A 179 -26.10 -8.31 2.23
CA PRO A 179 -27.33 -7.76 2.78
C PRO A 179 -27.22 -6.25 3.09
N LEU A 180 -26.02 -5.71 3.34
CA LEU A 180 -25.83 -4.27 3.51
C LEU A 180 -26.01 -3.53 2.19
N CYS A 181 -25.50 -4.07 1.08
CA CYS A 181 -25.74 -3.52 -0.26
C CYS A 181 -27.22 -3.53 -0.61
N LYS A 182 -27.92 -4.66 -0.41
CA LYS A 182 -29.36 -4.74 -0.64
C LYS A 182 -30.14 -3.72 0.17
N ARG A 183 -29.81 -3.58 1.46
CA ARG A 183 -30.44 -2.58 2.34
C ARG A 183 -30.16 -1.16 1.87
N LEU A 184 -28.95 -0.88 1.36
CA LEU A 184 -28.61 0.44 0.82
C LEU A 184 -29.48 0.76 -0.40
N ASP A 185 -29.64 -0.18 -1.31
CA ASP A 185 -30.49 -0.01 -2.50
C ASP A 185 -31.95 0.22 -2.10
N GLU A 186 -32.48 -0.56 -1.16
CA GLU A 186 -33.81 -0.36 -0.59
C GLU A 186 -33.95 1.07 -0.02
N ARG A 187 -32.98 1.54 0.77
CA ARG A 187 -33.00 2.90 1.34
C ARG A 187 -32.94 4.00 0.30
N LEU A 188 -32.18 3.82 -0.77
CA LEU A 188 -32.13 4.79 -1.88
C LEU A 188 -33.48 4.87 -2.59
N THR A 189 -34.13 3.73 -2.85
CA THR A 189 -35.46 3.72 -3.47
C THR A 189 -36.53 4.35 -2.56
N GLU A 190 -36.48 4.09 -1.24
CA GLU A 190 -37.33 4.76 -0.26
C GLU A 190 -37.12 6.28 -0.27
N GLN A 191 -35.86 6.74 -0.32
CA GLN A 191 -35.53 8.16 -0.37
C GLN A 191 -36.10 8.83 -1.62
N GLU A 192 -35.96 8.20 -2.80
CA GLU A 192 -36.52 8.72 -4.04
C GLU A 192 -38.06 8.80 -4.00
N ALA A 193 -38.72 7.79 -3.43
CA ALA A 193 -40.17 7.79 -3.28
C ALA A 193 -40.64 8.92 -2.35
N ASN A 194 -39.97 9.10 -1.20
CA ASN A 194 -40.26 10.18 -0.27
C ASN A 194 -40.03 11.55 -0.89
N GLN A 195 -38.97 11.71 -1.68
CA GLN A 195 -38.69 12.96 -2.40
C GLN A 195 -39.78 13.29 -3.43
N LYS A 196 -40.27 12.28 -4.15
CA LYS A 196 -41.40 12.44 -5.09
C LYS A 196 -42.67 12.87 -4.36
N GLN A 197 -43.02 12.20 -3.25
CA GLN A 197 -44.18 12.57 -2.44
C GLN A 197 -44.07 14.01 -1.90
N PHE A 198 -42.90 14.40 -1.40
CA PHE A 198 -42.66 15.77 -0.94
C PHE A 198 -42.88 16.78 -2.07
N ASN A 199 -42.34 16.52 -3.26
CA ASN A 199 -42.50 17.40 -4.41
C ASN A 199 -43.96 17.53 -4.84
N GLU A 200 -44.72 16.42 -4.83
CA GLU A 200 -46.16 16.41 -5.13
C GLU A 200 -46.95 17.24 -4.12
N ILE A 201 -46.71 17.05 -2.82
CA ILE A 201 -47.34 17.82 -1.75
C ILE A 201 -47.01 19.31 -1.89
N SER A 202 -45.75 19.64 -2.14
CA SER A 202 -45.29 21.03 -2.34
C SER A 202 -45.99 21.70 -3.52
N LYS A 203 -46.17 20.96 -4.62
CA LYS A 203 -46.92 21.42 -5.80
C LYS A 203 -48.40 21.63 -5.47
N ALA A 204 -49.05 20.66 -4.83
CA ALA A 204 -50.46 20.77 -4.44
C ALA A 204 -50.69 21.96 -3.48
N PHE A 205 -49.79 22.16 -2.52
CA PHE A 205 -49.85 23.31 -1.62
C PHE A 205 -49.72 24.64 -2.37
N SER A 206 -48.80 24.73 -3.33
CA SER A 206 -48.63 25.91 -4.19
C SER A 206 -49.89 26.21 -5.01
N GLU A 207 -50.56 25.19 -5.54
CA GLU A 207 -51.82 25.32 -6.26
C GLU A 207 -52.96 25.82 -5.34
N VAL A 208 -53.08 25.28 -4.13
CA VAL A 208 -54.06 25.74 -3.12
C VAL A 208 -53.82 27.20 -2.76
N LEU A 209 -52.56 27.61 -2.54
CA LEU A 209 -52.23 29.01 -2.25
C LEU A 209 -52.60 29.93 -3.42
N ASN A 210 -52.24 29.55 -4.65
CA ASN A 210 -52.53 30.35 -5.84
C ASN A 210 -54.04 30.50 -6.07
N THR A 211 -54.79 29.41 -5.97
CA THR A 211 -56.25 29.42 -6.13
C THR A 211 -56.93 30.21 -5.02
N THR A 212 -56.49 30.07 -3.77
CA THR A 212 -57.03 30.84 -2.63
C THR A 212 -56.76 32.33 -2.79
N LYS A 213 -55.54 32.70 -3.18
CA LYS A 213 -55.16 34.10 -3.46
C LYS A 213 -55.98 34.69 -4.59
N ALA A 214 -56.21 33.94 -5.67
CA ALA A 214 -57.05 34.37 -6.79
C ALA A 214 -58.50 34.56 -6.37
N ARG A 215 -59.08 33.60 -5.62
CA ARG A 215 -60.45 33.71 -5.09
C ARG A 215 -60.61 34.90 -4.16
N LEU A 216 -59.66 35.14 -3.25
CA LEU A 216 -59.73 36.26 -2.31
C LEU A 216 -59.72 37.61 -3.05
N ARG A 217 -58.84 37.76 -4.04
CA ARG A 217 -58.79 38.96 -4.90
C ARG A 217 -60.10 39.16 -5.65
N ASN A 218 -60.62 38.12 -6.29
CA ASN A 218 -61.88 38.19 -7.03
C ASN A 218 -63.05 38.53 -6.11
N SER A 219 -63.12 37.91 -4.92
CA SER A 219 -64.15 38.17 -3.91
C SER A 219 -64.09 39.61 -3.41
N GLN A 220 -62.89 40.17 -3.17
CA GLN A 220 -62.75 41.58 -2.80
C GLN A 220 -63.25 42.50 -3.91
N THR A 221 -62.90 42.22 -5.17
CA THR A 221 -63.36 43.03 -6.31
C THR A 221 -64.88 42.94 -6.51
N GLU A 222 -65.48 41.76 -6.35
CA GLU A 222 -66.94 41.59 -6.44
C GLU A 222 -67.66 42.23 -5.26
N GLY A 223 -67.10 42.17 -4.05
CA GLY A 223 -67.60 42.89 -2.87
C GLY A 223 -67.63 44.41 -3.10
N LEU A 224 -66.57 44.98 -3.68
CA LEU A 224 -66.57 46.40 -4.04
C LEU A 224 -67.57 46.73 -5.14
N ARG A 225 -67.76 45.85 -6.13
CA ARG A 225 -68.74 46.03 -7.21
C ARG A 225 -70.18 45.98 -6.70
N THR A 226 -70.49 45.04 -5.81
CA THR A 226 -71.81 44.89 -5.19
C THR A 226 -72.13 46.09 -4.30
N LEU A 227 -71.20 46.49 -3.41
CA LEU A 227 -71.35 47.68 -2.58
C LEU A 227 -71.55 48.95 -3.42
N ARG A 228 -70.81 49.10 -4.53
CA ARG A 228 -71.03 50.20 -5.47
C ARG A 228 -72.43 50.15 -6.10
N ARG A 229 -72.92 48.97 -6.51
CA ARG A 229 -74.27 48.82 -7.11
C ARG A 229 -75.38 49.11 -6.10
N GLU A 230 -75.23 48.66 -4.86
CA GLU A 230 -76.18 48.93 -3.79
C GLU A 230 -76.22 50.43 -3.48
N ALA A 231 -75.06 51.06 -3.30
CA ALA A 231 -74.97 52.50 -3.09
C ALA A 231 -75.58 53.32 -4.25
N THR A 232 -75.35 52.91 -5.51
CA THR A 232 -75.98 53.59 -6.66
C THR A 232 -77.50 53.38 -6.67
N ALA A 233 -77.99 52.19 -6.34
CA ALA A 233 -79.43 51.92 -6.26
C ALA A 233 -80.11 52.73 -5.15
N GLU A 234 -79.52 52.78 -3.94
CA GLU A 234 -80.01 53.58 -2.82
C GLU A 234 -80.05 55.08 -3.14
N LEU A 235 -78.99 55.62 -3.74
CA LEU A 235 -78.94 57.04 -4.14
C LEU A 235 -79.98 57.35 -5.22
N THR A 236 -80.18 56.44 -6.17
CA THR A 236 -81.21 56.60 -7.20
C THR A 236 -82.61 56.59 -6.59
N ALA A 237 -82.88 55.70 -5.63
CA ALA A 237 -84.19 55.61 -4.95
C ALA A 237 -84.48 56.85 -4.08
N THR A 238 -83.46 57.39 -3.40
CA THR A 238 -83.63 58.51 -2.47
C THR A 238 -83.64 59.88 -3.16
N ARG A 239 -82.81 60.08 -4.19
CA ARG A 239 -82.60 61.39 -4.85
C ARG A 239 -83.13 61.46 -6.28
N GLY A 240 -83.52 60.33 -6.87
CA GLY A 240 -84.00 60.22 -8.25
C GLY A 240 -82.91 60.08 -9.33
N PHE A 241 -81.63 60.09 -8.96
CA PHE A 241 -80.50 59.95 -9.88
C PHE A 241 -79.33 59.17 -9.26
N SER A 242 -78.62 58.38 -10.08
CA SER A 242 -77.50 57.53 -9.63
C SER A 242 -76.18 58.31 -9.52
N SER A 243 -75.09 57.64 -9.10
CA SER A 243 -73.72 58.20 -9.11
C SER A 243 -72.89 57.78 -10.33
N ASP A 244 -73.52 57.18 -11.34
CA ASP A 244 -72.80 56.78 -12.54
C ASP A 244 -72.57 57.96 -13.49
N ILE A 245 -71.54 57.85 -14.33
CA ILE A 245 -71.11 58.93 -15.24
C ILE A 245 -72.26 59.42 -16.15
N ALA A 246 -73.22 58.55 -16.46
CA ALA A 246 -74.38 58.85 -17.28
C ALA A 246 -75.47 59.68 -16.57
N SER A 247 -75.57 59.64 -15.24
CA SER A 247 -76.54 60.44 -14.48
C SER A 247 -76.06 61.87 -14.21
N THR A 248 -74.79 62.16 -14.51
CA THR A 248 -74.20 63.47 -14.26
C THR A 248 -74.57 64.41 -15.41
N PHE A 249 -75.40 65.41 -15.14
CA PHE A 249 -75.77 66.44 -16.10
C PHE A 249 -74.51 67.25 -16.50
N ARG A 250 -73.95 66.99 -17.69
CA ARG A 250 -72.87 67.85 -18.22
C ARG A 250 -73.48 69.13 -18.78
N GLN A 251 -73.29 70.23 -18.05
CA GLN A 251 -73.58 71.56 -18.57
C GLN A 251 -72.65 71.82 -19.77
N LYS A 252 -73.22 71.92 -20.99
CA LYS A 252 -72.44 72.36 -22.16
C LYS A 252 -71.96 73.79 -21.90
N ILE A 253 -70.65 73.98 -21.87
CA ILE A 253 -70.03 75.30 -21.82
C ILE A 253 -70.51 76.04 -23.09
N LYS A 254 -71.26 77.14 -22.90
CA LYS A 254 -71.64 78.03 -24.00
C LYS A 254 -70.35 78.60 -24.59
N LYS A 255 -70.14 78.40 -25.90
CA LYS A 255 -69.07 79.07 -26.66
C LYS A 255 -69.27 80.57 -26.64
#